data_AF-X1JNG0-F1
#
_entry.id   AF-X1JNG0-F1
#
_cell.length_a   1.000
_cell.length_b   1.000
_cell.length_c   1.000
_cell.angle_alpha   90.00
_cell.angle_beta   90.00
_cell.angle_gamma   90.00
#
_symmetry.space_group_name_H-M   'P 1'
#
loop_
_entity.id
_entity.type
_entity.pdbx_description
1 polymer ?
#
loop_
_entity_poly.entity_id
_entity_poly.type
_entity_poly.pdbx_seq_one_letter_code
_entity_poly.pdbx_strand_id
1 'polypeptide(L)'
;GLTIHYSFEYHSDNPAEIVNKMRHQALTLPFETVSDVHHFEGDECNYMKRKGKDEWNWLLIQAVENIKDTKDPRYSYGVTPIEIIAFRTWPGKGCEPANFGLCCFPSRIEIDNKSIETDLDAGWHWGSFCKTQYAMQGGLEHFLKCHLMVIKMLDFAKEL
;
A
#
# COMPACT_ATOMS: atom_id res chain seq x y z
N GLY A 1 -1.33 12.65 -12.99
CA GLY A 1 0.05 12.22 -13.28
C GLY A 1 0.02 10.82 -13.87
N LEU A 2 1.09 10.36 -14.54
CA LEU A 2 1.18 8.97 -15.04
C LEU A 2 1.43 7.95 -13.92
N THR A 3 1.80 8.45 -12.73
CA THR A 3 1.77 7.74 -11.46
C THR A 3 0.55 8.21 -10.68
N ILE A 4 -0.18 7.26 -10.12
CA ILE A 4 -1.29 7.51 -9.20
C ILE A 4 -0.75 7.29 -7.79
N HIS A 5 -0.72 8.33 -6.97
CA HIS A 5 -0.41 8.25 -5.55
C HIS A 5 -1.72 8.29 -4.77
N TYR A 6 -1.86 7.44 -3.76
CA TYR A 6 -3.07 7.35 -2.96
C TYR A 6 -2.75 6.94 -1.53
N SER A 7 -3.59 7.39 -0.62
CA SER A 7 -3.57 6.98 0.77
C SER A 7 -4.99 6.90 1.32
N PHE A 8 -5.17 6.09 2.36
CA PHE A 8 -6.42 5.92 3.08
C PHE A 8 -6.17 5.86 4.58
N GLU A 9 -7.15 6.30 5.34
CA GLU A 9 -7.21 6.13 6.79
C GLU A 9 -8.52 5.46 7.15
N TYR A 10 -8.48 4.54 8.11
CA TYR A 10 -9.64 3.79 8.57
C TYR A 10 -9.61 3.66 10.10
N HIS A 11 -10.65 4.14 10.75
CA HIS A 11 -10.70 4.31 12.22
C HIS A 11 -11.75 3.41 12.91
N SER A 12 -12.41 2.54 12.16
CA SER A 12 -13.45 1.66 12.70
C SER A 12 -12.93 0.25 12.96
N ASP A 13 -13.77 -0.55 13.62
CA ASP A 13 -13.49 -1.94 13.89
C ASP A 13 -13.65 -2.79 12.61
N ASN A 14 -12.87 -3.87 12.48
CA ASN A 14 -12.88 -4.84 11.37
C ASN A 14 -12.14 -4.41 10.07
N PRO A 15 -10.85 -4.05 10.15
CA PRO A 15 -10.01 -3.73 8.98
C PRO A 15 -10.02 -4.83 7.91
N ALA A 16 -10.01 -6.10 8.33
CA ALA A 16 -10.06 -7.24 7.44
C ALA A 16 -11.34 -7.28 6.59
N GLU A 17 -12.48 -6.85 7.13
CA GLU A 17 -13.73 -6.80 6.37
C GLU A 17 -13.65 -5.76 5.25
N ILE A 18 -13.13 -4.57 5.54
CA ILE A 18 -12.96 -3.49 4.56
C ILE A 18 -11.96 -3.88 3.48
N VAL A 19 -10.83 -4.47 3.84
CA VAL A 19 -9.84 -4.96 2.86
C VAL A 19 -10.45 -6.06 1.99
N ASN A 20 -11.27 -6.95 2.56
CA ASN A 20 -12.00 -7.92 1.77
C ASN A 20 -13.02 -7.28 0.84
N LYS A 21 -13.80 -6.27 1.27
CA LYS A 21 -14.73 -5.53 0.38
C LYS A 21 -13.97 -4.89 -0.79
N MET A 22 -12.83 -4.28 -0.52
CA MET A 22 -11.95 -3.74 -1.55
C MET A 22 -11.50 -4.84 -2.53
N ARG A 23 -11.07 -6.00 -2.03
CA ARG A 23 -10.68 -7.13 -2.90
C ARG A 23 -11.84 -7.66 -3.73
N HIS A 24 -13.03 -7.78 -3.16
CA HIS A 24 -14.23 -8.21 -3.90
C HIS A 24 -14.52 -7.25 -5.07
N GLN A 25 -14.40 -5.93 -4.85
CA GLN A 25 -14.53 -4.97 -5.93
C GLN A 25 -13.44 -5.16 -6.99
N ALA A 26 -12.18 -5.34 -6.57
CA ALA A 26 -11.08 -5.57 -7.51
C ALA A 26 -11.32 -6.78 -8.41
N LEU A 27 -11.93 -7.86 -7.91
CA LEU A 27 -12.30 -9.04 -8.70
C LEU A 27 -13.37 -8.78 -9.77
N THR A 28 -14.17 -7.71 -9.62
CA THR A 28 -15.14 -7.29 -10.65
C THR A 28 -14.52 -6.41 -11.73
N LEU A 29 -13.33 -5.85 -11.46
CA LEU A 29 -12.59 -5.01 -12.38
C LEU A 29 -11.64 -5.87 -13.21
N PRO A 30 -11.31 -5.47 -14.46
CA PRO A 30 -10.52 -6.28 -15.38
C PRO A 30 -9.00 -6.21 -15.09
N PHE A 31 -8.60 -6.38 -13.82
CA PHE A 31 -7.20 -6.51 -13.42
C PHE A 31 -6.63 -7.79 -14.02
N GLU A 32 -5.36 -7.76 -14.42
CA GLU A 32 -4.69 -8.95 -14.95
C GLU A 32 -4.58 -10.03 -13.85
N THR A 33 -4.27 -9.59 -12.63
CA THR A 33 -4.23 -10.46 -11.46
C THR A 33 -4.74 -9.73 -10.22
N VAL A 34 -5.43 -10.47 -9.36
CA VAL A 34 -5.81 -10.06 -8.00
C VAL A 34 -5.40 -11.21 -7.07
N SER A 35 -4.54 -10.94 -6.09
CA SER A 35 -4.13 -11.96 -5.11
C SER A 35 -5.21 -12.18 -4.06
N ASP A 36 -5.05 -13.20 -3.23
CA ASP A 36 -5.75 -13.29 -1.95
C ASP A 36 -5.33 -12.17 -1.00
N VAL A 37 -6.18 -11.87 0.00
CA VAL A 37 -5.79 -11.03 1.12
C VAL A 37 -4.77 -11.78 1.94
N HIS A 38 -3.67 -11.11 2.25
CA HIS A 38 -2.65 -11.60 3.15
C HIS A 38 -2.62 -10.75 4.42
N HIS A 39 -2.36 -11.41 5.54
CA HIS A 39 -2.21 -10.78 6.84
C HIS A 39 -0.77 -10.99 7.31
N PHE A 40 -0.02 -9.92 7.51
CA PHE A 40 1.34 -9.94 8.06
C PHE A 40 1.33 -9.35 9.47
N GLU A 41 2.07 -9.97 10.38
CA GLU A 41 2.21 -9.50 11.75
C GLU A 41 3.69 -9.41 12.17
N GLY A 42 4.02 -8.38 12.95
CA GLY A 42 5.34 -8.20 13.57
C GLY A 42 6.48 -8.20 12.55
N ASP A 43 7.40 -9.17 12.69
CA ASP A 43 8.59 -9.26 11.85
C ASP A 43 8.29 -9.58 10.38
N GLU A 44 7.11 -10.11 10.07
CA GLU A 44 6.70 -10.42 8.69
C GLU A 44 6.44 -9.15 7.86
N CYS A 45 6.10 -8.04 8.53
CA CYS A 45 5.92 -6.72 7.93
C CYS A 45 7.25 -6.10 7.47
N ASN A 46 8.38 -6.58 7.99
CA ASN A 46 9.69 -6.00 7.72
C ASN A 46 10.33 -6.60 6.47
N TYR A 47 10.24 -5.90 5.33
CA TYR A 47 10.81 -6.34 4.06
C TYR A 47 12.33 -6.57 4.11
N MET A 48 13.06 -5.85 4.98
CA MET A 48 14.51 -6.00 5.13
C MET A 48 14.90 -7.30 5.83
N LYS A 49 13.98 -7.91 6.59
CA LYS A 49 14.19 -9.22 7.24
C LYS A 49 13.89 -10.40 6.30
N ARG A 50 13.29 -10.16 5.13
CA ARG A 50 12.91 -11.21 4.18
C ARG A 50 14.10 -11.61 3.32
N LYS A 51 14.27 -12.92 3.09
CA LYS A 51 15.37 -13.48 2.31
C LYS A 51 14.90 -13.83 0.89
N GLY A 52 15.67 -13.44 -0.12
CA GLY A 52 15.45 -13.83 -1.51
C GLY A 52 14.35 -13.03 -2.23
N LYS A 53 13.90 -13.57 -3.37
CA LYS A 53 12.80 -12.99 -4.15
C LYS A 53 11.48 -13.39 -3.52
N ASP A 54 11.01 -12.58 -2.57
CA ASP A 54 9.65 -12.68 -2.04
C ASP A 54 8.70 -11.89 -2.93
N GLU A 55 7.56 -12.50 -3.29
CA GLU A 55 6.56 -11.88 -4.14
C GLU A 55 5.86 -10.68 -3.48
N TRP A 56 5.92 -10.59 -2.15
CA TRP A 56 5.31 -9.53 -1.34
C TRP A 56 6.25 -8.35 -1.09
N ASN A 57 7.54 -8.46 -1.46
CA ASN A 57 8.54 -7.43 -1.19
C ASN A 57 8.10 -6.03 -1.64
N TRP A 58 7.52 -5.91 -2.83
CA TRP A 58 7.07 -4.60 -3.32
C TRP A 58 5.91 -4.03 -2.51
N LEU A 59 4.97 -4.87 -2.08
CA LEU A 59 3.86 -4.46 -1.23
C LEU A 59 4.38 -3.97 0.12
N LEU A 60 5.30 -4.71 0.74
CA LEU A 60 5.87 -4.33 2.03
C LEU A 60 6.72 -3.06 1.97
N ILE A 61 7.48 -2.87 0.87
CA ILE A 61 8.24 -1.63 0.66
C ILE A 61 7.28 -0.44 0.59
N GLN A 62 6.14 -0.59 -0.11
CA GLN A 62 5.15 0.48 -0.21
C GLN A 62 4.40 0.74 1.11
N ALA A 63 4.23 -0.28 1.94
CA ALA A 63 3.57 -0.17 3.24
C ALA A 63 4.39 0.62 4.28
N VAL A 64 5.67 0.92 4.01
CA VAL A 64 6.51 1.73 4.91
C VAL A 64 6.12 3.20 4.80
N GLU A 65 5.78 3.80 5.93
CA GLU A 65 5.50 5.23 6.02
C GLU A 65 6.77 6.03 6.31
N ASN A 66 6.85 7.25 5.78
CA ASN A 66 7.98 8.15 6.02
C ASN A 66 7.57 9.29 6.94
N ILE A 67 8.06 9.26 8.18
CA ILE A 67 7.87 10.36 9.14
C ILE A 67 9.07 11.30 9.11
N LYS A 68 8.84 12.58 9.40
CA LYS A 68 9.93 13.55 9.61
C LYS A 68 10.28 13.61 11.09
N ASP A 69 11.56 13.80 11.40
CA ASP A 69 11.98 14.09 12.77
C ASP A 69 11.35 15.41 13.23
N THR A 70 10.65 15.39 14.37
CA THR A 70 9.96 16.56 14.93
C THR A 70 10.93 17.61 15.49
N LYS A 71 12.16 17.21 15.84
CA LYS A 71 13.23 18.06 16.37
C LYS A 71 14.19 18.55 15.29
N ASP A 72 14.43 17.76 14.23
CA ASP A 72 15.27 18.15 13.09
C ASP A 72 14.68 17.71 11.74
N PRO A 73 13.85 18.56 11.09
CA PRO A 73 13.07 18.18 9.91
C PRO A 73 13.92 17.89 8.64
N ARG A 74 15.25 17.97 8.74
CA ARG A 74 16.19 17.49 7.71
C ARG A 74 16.28 15.96 7.67
N TYR A 75 15.87 15.29 8.74
CA TYR A 75 15.87 13.84 8.85
C TYR A 75 14.46 13.27 8.66
N SER A 76 14.39 12.09 8.04
CA SER A 76 13.17 11.30 7.88
C SER A 76 13.45 9.85 8.20
N TYR A 77 12.44 9.15 8.70
CA TYR A 77 12.54 7.77 9.13
C TYR A 77 11.44 6.94 8.49
N GLY A 78 11.81 5.75 8.00
CA GLY A 78 10.87 4.74 7.56
C GLY A 78 10.29 4.02 8.77
N VAL A 79 8.97 4.04 8.91
CA VAL A 79 8.22 3.31 9.94
C VAL A 79 7.71 2.02 9.31
N THR A 80 8.17 0.88 9.82
CA THR A 80 7.60 -0.42 9.42
C THR A 80 6.29 -0.64 10.18
N PRO A 81 5.19 -1.02 9.51
CA PRO A 81 3.96 -1.43 10.19
C PRO A 81 4.19 -2.58 11.19
N ILE A 82 3.38 -2.64 12.24
CA ILE A 82 3.30 -3.81 13.13
C ILE A 82 2.32 -4.86 12.63
N GLU A 83 1.36 -4.46 11.80
CA GLU A 83 0.33 -5.32 11.22
C GLU A 83 -0.05 -4.79 9.84
N ILE A 84 -0.24 -5.69 8.87
CA ILE A 84 -0.62 -5.35 7.49
C ILE A 84 -1.67 -6.33 7.01
N ILE A 85 -2.84 -5.84 6.61
CA ILE A 85 -3.88 -6.63 5.95
C ILE A 85 -4.04 -6.07 4.54
N ALA A 86 -3.59 -6.81 3.52
CA ALA A 86 -3.48 -6.25 2.17
C ALA A 86 -3.60 -7.30 1.07
N PHE A 87 -3.88 -6.86 -0.15
CA PHE A 87 -3.83 -7.68 -1.35
C PHE A 87 -3.15 -6.93 -2.49
N ARG A 88 -2.64 -7.70 -3.45
CA ARG A 88 -1.96 -7.19 -4.64
C ARG A 88 -2.90 -7.22 -5.81
N THR A 89 -2.87 -6.17 -6.63
CA THR A 89 -3.43 -6.21 -7.96
C THR A 89 -2.37 -5.87 -8.99
N TRP A 90 -2.55 -6.36 -10.21
CA TRP A 90 -1.73 -5.91 -11.34
C TRP A 90 -2.64 -5.40 -12.45
N PRO A 91 -2.59 -4.09 -12.79
CA PRO A 91 -3.46 -3.55 -13.83
C PRO A 91 -3.23 -4.16 -15.21
N GLY A 92 -1.99 -4.57 -15.49
CA GLY A 92 -1.60 -5.21 -16.73
C GLY A 92 -0.20 -4.80 -17.18
N LYS A 93 0.20 -5.31 -18.35
CA LYS A 93 1.54 -5.09 -18.92
C LYS A 93 1.88 -3.59 -18.98
N GLY A 94 3.07 -3.25 -18.50
CA GLY A 94 3.54 -1.85 -18.45
C GLY A 94 3.10 -1.07 -17.20
N CYS A 95 2.44 -1.72 -16.24
CA CYS A 95 2.17 -1.16 -14.92
C CYS A 95 3.05 -1.81 -13.85
N GLU A 96 3.37 -1.04 -12.81
CA GLU A 96 3.71 -1.62 -11.50
C GLU A 96 2.46 -2.22 -10.84
N PRO A 97 2.59 -3.12 -9.84
CA PRO A 97 1.45 -3.55 -9.03
C PRO A 97 0.74 -2.35 -8.37
N ALA A 98 -0.59 -2.41 -8.28
CA ALA A 98 -1.39 -1.52 -7.46
C ALA A 98 -1.81 -2.30 -6.20
N ASN A 99 -1.25 -1.95 -5.06
CA ASN A 99 -1.44 -2.68 -3.81
C ASN A 99 -2.41 -1.91 -2.90
N PHE A 100 -3.36 -2.63 -2.33
CA PHE A 100 -4.38 -2.05 -1.46
C PHE A 100 -4.41 -2.80 -0.15
N GLY A 101 -4.57 -2.08 0.95
CA GLY A 101 -4.56 -2.66 2.27
C GLY A 101 -4.78 -1.64 3.35
N LEU A 102 -4.51 -2.06 4.57
CA LEU A 102 -4.51 -1.27 5.79
C LEU A 102 -3.34 -1.75 6.65
N CYS A 103 -2.66 -0.81 7.28
CA CYS A 103 -1.52 -1.02 8.16
C CYS A 103 -1.81 -0.40 9.53
N CYS A 104 -1.40 -1.08 10.59
CA CYS A 104 -1.22 -0.45 11.90
C CYS A 104 0.27 -0.18 12.14
N PHE A 105 0.57 0.95 12.74
CA PHE A 105 1.93 1.41 13.00
C PHE A 105 2.21 1.49 14.50
N PRO A 106 3.48 1.33 14.91
CA PRO A 106 3.85 1.56 16.30
C PRO A 106 3.82 3.07 16.59
N SER A 107 3.42 3.47 17.80
CA SER A 107 3.45 4.87 18.25
C SER A 107 4.86 5.46 18.37
N ARG A 108 5.87 4.58 18.36
CA ARG A 108 7.27 4.94 18.54
C ARG A 108 8.20 3.94 17.86
N ILE A 109 9.31 4.46 17.34
CA ILE A 109 10.42 3.66 16.78
C ILE A 109 11.73 4.00 17.50
N GLU A 110 12.65 3.03 17.50
CA GLU A 110 14.00 3.20 18.06
C GLU A 110 15.04 3.19 16.93
N ILE A 111 15.77 4.29 16.76
CA ILE A 111 16.80 4.46 15.71
C ILE A 111 18.04 5.12 16.34
N ASP A 112 19.21 4.50 16.19
CA ASP A 112 20.50 5.03 16.66
C ASP A 112 20.48 5.53 18.13
N ASN A 113 19.85 4.75 19.02
CA ASN A 113 19.61 5.07 20.43
C ASN A 113 18.67 6.27 20.68
N LYS A 114 17.87 6.64 19.69
CA LYS A 114 16.81 7.65 19.81
C LYS A 114 15.44 6.98 19.70
N SER A 115 14.58 7.38 20.63
CA SER A 115 13.16 7.09 20.63
C SER A 115 12.42 8.20 19.88
N ILE A 116 11.70 7.86 18.82
CA ILE A 116 11.02 8.81 17.92
C ILE A 116 9.53 8.49 17.90
N GLU A 117 8.70 9.46 18.29
CA GLU A 117 7.23 9.37 18.19
C GLU A 117 6.82 9.42 16.72
N THR A 118 5.85 8.58 16.34
CA THR A 118 5.44 8.41 14.93
C THR A 118 4.17 9.19 14.59
N ASP A 119 3.30 9.44 15.57
CA ASP A 119 1.93 9.95 15.38
C ASP A 119 1.08 9.09 14.41
N LEU A 120 1.42 7.81 14.23
CA LEU A 120 0.74 6.87 13.30
C LEU A 120 -0.08 5.78 14.01
N ASP A 121 -0.10 5.75 15.34
CA ASP A 121 -0.76 4.68 16.13
C ASP A 121 -2.28 4.82 16.22
N ALA A 122 -2.83 5.95 15.77
CA ALA A 122 -4.26 6.17 15.70
C ALA A 122 -4.84 5.51 14.45
N GLY A 123 -5.50 4.36 14.61
CA GLY A 123 -6.25 3.71 13.53
C GLY A 123 -5.37 2.95 12.52
N TRP A 124 -5.94 2.74 11.34
CA TRP A 124 -5.33 2.02 10.22
C TRP A 124 -5.03 2.96 9.08
N HIS A 125 -3.85 2.82 8.49
CA HIS A 125 -3.36 3.69 7.43
C HIS A 125 -2.89 2.87 6.24
N TRP A 126 -2.96 3.44 5.05
CA TRP A 126 -2.32 2.86 3.88
C TRP A 126 -1.83 3.97 2.98
N GLY A 127 -0.60 3.86 2.51
CA GLY A 127 -0.02 4.71 1.50
C GLY A 127 0.56 3.86 0.39
N SER A 128 0.28 4.20 -0.87
CA SER A 128 0.91 3.52 -2.00
C SER A 128 0.89 4.37 -3.26
N PHE A 129 1.46 3.83 -4.33
CA PHE A 129 1.38 4.39 -5.65
C PHE A 129 1.38 3.29 -6.71
N CYS A 130 0.85 3.61 -7.88
CA CYS A 130 0.94 2.75 -9.06
C CYS A 130 1.41 3.57 -10.26
N LYS A 131 2.56 3.19 -10.82
CA LYS A 131 3.02 3.73 -12.10
C LYS A 131 2.35 2.98 -13.23
N THR A 132 1.55 3.68 -14.04
CA THR A 132 0.90 3.13 -15.23
C THR A 132 1.53 3.65 -16.52
N GLN A 133 2.56 4.49 -16.42
CA GLN A 133 3.18 5.20 -17.55
C GLN A 133 3.65 4.30 -18.70
N TYR A 134 4.15 3.10 -18.41
CA TYR A 134 4.66 2.20 -19.45
C TYR A 134 3.57 1.38 -20.14
N ALA A 135 2.32 1.40 -19.64
CA ALA A 135 1.18 0.81 -20.35
C ALA A 135 0.94 1.51 -21.69
N MET A 136 1.41 2.75 -21.88
CA MET A 136 1.35 3.45 -23.17
C MET A 136 2.04 2.69 -24.32
N GLN A 137 3.00 1.80 -24.03
CA GLN A 137 3.62 0.95 -25.05
C GLN A 137 2.64 -0.03 -25.71
N GLY A 138 1.51 -0.34 -25.03
CA GLY A 138 0.40 -1.11 -25.59
C GLY A 138 -0.64 -0.26 -26.34
N GLY A 139 -0.39 1.04 -26.51
CA GLY A 139 -1.32 2.00 -27.11
C GLY A 139 -2.20 2.71 -26.08
N LEU A 140 -2.88 3.76 -26.56
CA LEU A 140 -3.70 4.64 -25.71
C LEU A 140 -4.84 3.89 -25.02
N GLU A 141 -5.52 2.99 -25.71
CA GLU A 141 -6.63 2.21 -25.16
C GLU A 141 -6.18 1.33 -23.98
N HIS A 142 -5.05 0.62 -24.12
CA HIS A 142 -4.48 -0.19 -23.05
C HIS A 142 -4.04 0.66 -21.86
N PHE A 143 -3.42 1.80 -22.12
CA PHE A 143 -3.07 2.77 -21.07
C PHE A 143 -4.31 3.24 -20.30
N LEU A 144 -5.36 3.67 -21.01
CA LEU A 144 -6.60 4.15 -20.40
C LEU A 144 -7.28 3.04 -19.59
N LYS A 145 -7.33 1.81 -20.11
CA LYS A 145 -7.83 0.64 -19.36
C LYS A 145 -7.11 0.48 -18.03
N CYS A 146 -5.77 0.41 -18.04
CA CYS A 146 -4.99 0.20 -16.83
C CYS A 146 -5.13 1.36 -15.83
N HIS A 147 -5.03 2.60 -16.32
CA HIS A 147 -5.05 3.80 -15.50
C HIS A 147 -6.42 4.04 -14.86
N LEU A 148 -7.49 3.99 -15.65
CA LEU A 148 -8.86 4.20 -15.17
C LEU A 148 -9.32 3.08 -14.23
N MET A 149 -8.79 1.87 -14.38
CA MET A 149 -9.12 0.77 -13.48
C MET A 149 -8.59 1.00 -12.06
N VAL A 150 -7.37 1.51 -11.91
CA VAL A 150 -6.86 1.91 -10.60
C VAL A 150 -7.73 3.01 -10.02
N ILE A 151 -8.10 4.02 -10.83
CA ILE A 151 -9.00 5.11 -10.38
C ILE A 151 -10.35 4.56 -9.91
N LYS A 152 -11.00 3.68 -10.67
CA LYS A 152 -12.27 3.05 -10.28
C LYS A 152 -12.17 2.28 -8.96
N MET A 153 -11.02 1.66 -8.69
CA MET A 153 -10.77 0.99 -7.42
C MET A 153 -10.65 1.99 -6.26
N LEU A 154 -9.97 3.12 -6.48
CA LEU A 154 -9.86 4.22 -5.51
C LEU A 154 -11.22 4.89 -5.25
N ASP A 155 -12.01 5.10 -6.30
CA ASP A 155 -13.36 5.67 -6.19
C ASP A 155 -14.24 4.77 -5.31
N PHE A 156 -14.16 3.44 -5.46
CA PHE A 156 -14.87 2.52 -4.58
C PHE A 156 -14.35 2.56 -3.14
N ALA A 157 -13.02 2.55 -2.95
CA ALA A 157 -12.42 2.57 -1.61
C ALA A 157 -12.82 3.81 -0.80
N LYS A 158 -13.06 4.94 -1.47
CA LYS A 158 -13.51 6.19 -0.86
C LYS A 158 -14.93 6.12 -0.28
N GLU A 159 -15.76 5.21 -0.78
CA GLU A 159 -17.16 5.04 -0.32
C GLU A 159 -17.29 4.06 0.86
N LEU A 160 -16.18 3.45 1.30
CA LEU A 160 -16.11 2.55 2.46
C LEU A 160 -15.79 3.31 3.74
#